data_AF-A0A7K2VVF6-F1
#
_entry.id   AF-A0A7K2VVF6-F1
#
_cell.length_a   1.000
_cell.length_b   1.000
_cell.length_c   1.000
_cell.angle_alpha   90.00
_cell.angle_beta   90.00
_cell.angle_gamma   90.00
#
_symmetry.space_group_name_H-M   'P 1'
#
loop_
_entity.id
_entity.type
_entity.pdbx_description
1 polymer ?
#
loop_
_entity_poly.entity_id
_entity_poly.type
_entity_poly.pdbx_seq_one_letter_code
_entity_poly.pdbx_strand_id
1 'polypeptide(L)'
;APPVEVVELRRRELAQLAWPEAAGTTPEQREALELAVRHKLTAPEVAAVLGLEPAAARELLASAACEVERTRAALAVVETGGCPSVAHLTGDSQLMLSAALRRELVRHVDD
;
A
#
# COMPACT_ATOMS: atom_id res chain seq x y z
N ALA A 1 13.85 -22.56 10.34
CA ALA A 1 13.09 -21.57 9.55
C ALA A 1 11.66 -22.10 9.38
N PRO A 2 10.62 -21.25 9.41
CA PRO A 2 9.26 -21.72 9.15
C PRO A 2 9.15 -22.25 7.71
N PRO A 3 8.23 -23.21 7.43
CA PRO A 3 8.00 -23.70 6.08
C PRO A 3 7.53 -22.57 5.18
N VAL A 4 8.02 -22.54 3.93
CA VAL A 4 7.71 -21.49 2.94
C VAL A 4 6.19 -21.33 2.74
N GLU A 5 5.41 -22.42 2.81
CA GLU A 5 3.95 -22.36 2.71
C GLU A 5 3.27 -21.54 3.82
N VAL A 6 3.85 -21.51 5.03
CA VAL A 6 3.32 -20.71 6.15
C VAL A 6 3.60 -19.23 5.92
N VAL A 7 4.75 -18.90 5.34
CA VAL A 7 5.12 -17.52 4.99
C VAL A 7 4.22 -16.99 3.86
N GLU A 8 3.96 -17.81 2.85
CA GLU A 8 3.09 -17.48 1.72
C GLU A 8 1.61 -17.37 2.13
N LEU A 9 1.14 -18.22 3.04
CA LEU A 9 -0.20 -18.11 3.62
C LEU A 9 -0.34 -16.82 4.44
N ARG A 10 0.63 -16.54 5.30
CA ARG A 10 0.65 -15.31 6.11
C ARG A 10 0.69 -14.06 5.23
N ARG A 11 1.45 -14.07 4.13
CA ARG A 11 1.44 -13.01 3.11
C ARG A 11 0.07 -12.81 2.47
N ARG A 12 -0.63 -13.90 2.15
CA ARG A 12 -1.96 -13.86 1.54
C ARG A 12 -3.03 -13.35 2.51
N GLU A 13 -2.93 -13.72 3.79
CA GLU A 13 -3.80 -13.21 4.84
C GLU A 13 -3.60 -11.70 5.06
N LEU A 14 -2.35 -11.24 5.09
CA LEU A 14 -2.02 -9.81 5.17
C LEU A 14 -2.45 -9.04 3.91
N ALA A 15 -2.39 -9.67 2.73
CA ALA A 15 -2.86 -9.07 1.48
C ALA A 15 -4.37 -8.89 1.41
N GLN A 16 -5.15 -9.71 2.15
CA GLN A 16 -6.60 -9.55 2.27
C GLN A 16 -6.99 -8.40 3.20
N LEU A 17 -6.08 -7.98 4.10
CA LEU A 17 -6.22 -6.77 4.91
C LEU A 17 -5.72 -5.50 4.19
N ALA A 18 -5.29 -5.60 2.93
CA ALA A 18 -4.78 -4.47 2.18
C ALA A 18 -5.93 -3.53 1.77
N TRP A 19 -6.02 -2.37 2.41
CA TRP A 19 -6.86 -1.29 1.90
C TRP A 19 -6.40 -0.92 0.47
N PRO A 20 -7.31 -0.61 -0.48
CA PRO A 20 -6.94 -0.33 -1.86
C PRO A 20 -5.85 0.71 -2.01
N GLU A 21 -5.89 1.74 -1.17
CA GLU A 21 -5.05 2.93 -1.27
C GLU A 21 -3.64 2.74 -0.69
N ALA A 22 -3.25 1.56 -0.20
CA ALA A 22 -1.90 1.26 0.27
C ALA A 22 -1.21 0.31 -0.71
N ALA A 23 -1.77 0.17 -1.90
CA ALA A 23 -1.16 -0.59 -2.97
C ALA A 23 0.10 0.11 -3.47
N GLY A 24 1.25 -0.37 -3.02
CA GLY A 24 2.55 0.30 -3.23
C GLY A 24 3.38 0.25 -1.96
N THR A 25 2.73 0.16 -0.80
CA THR A 25 3.42 0.03 0.49
C THR A 25 4.12 -1.31 0.67
N THR A 26 5.35 -1.27 1.18
CA THR A 26 6.07 -2.46 1.66
C THR A 26 5.41 -3.01 2.95
N PRO A 27 5.69 -4.26 3.35
CA PRO A 27 5.24 -4.77 4.64
C PRO A 27 5.63 -3.87 5.82
N GLU A 28 6.87 -3.38 5.84
CA GLU A 28 7.38 -2.50 6.91
C GLU A 28 6.66 -1.15 6.93
N GLN A 29 6.38 -0.57 5.75
CA GLN A 29 5.59 0.66 5.64
C GLN A 29 4.15 0.46 6.14
N ARG A 30 3.53 -0.69 5.85
CA ARG A 30 2.18 -1.01 6.34
C ARG A 30 2.14 -1.13 7.86
N GLU A 31 3.12 -1.82 8.44
CA GLU A 31 3.25 -1.95 9.89
C GLU A 31 3.45 -0.58 10.55
N ALA A 32 4.34 0.26 10.02
CA ALA A 32 4.53 1.62 10.52
C ALA A 32 3.25 2.47 10.44
N LEU A 33 2.51 2.39 9.34
CA LEU A 33 1.21 3.08 9.20
C LEU A 33 0.15 2.56 10.17
N GLU A 34 0.11 1.26 10.43
CA GLU A 34 -0.84 0.66 11.38
C GLU A 34 -0.60 1.16 12.80
N LEU A 35 0.67 1.16 13.24
CA LEU A 35 1.09 1.74 14.51
C LEU A 35 0.76 3.23 14.62
N ALA A 36 1.03 4.02 13.58
CA ALA A 36 0.78 5.46 13.61
C ALA A 36 -0.72 5.81 13.52
N VAL A 37 -1.49 5.12 12.68
CA VAL A 37 -2.87 5.51 12.36
C VAL A 37 -3.88 4.82 13.28
N ARG A 38 -3.78 3.49 13.46
CA ARG A 38 -4.72 2.74 14.30
C ARG A 38 -4.34 2.85 15.77
N HIS A 39 -3.05 2.70 16.08
CA HIS A 39 -2.56 2.75 17.46
C HIS A 39 -2.16 4.15 17.92
N LYS A 40 -2.21 5.16 17.04
CA LYS A 40 -1.96 6.58 17.36
C LYS A 40 -0.56 6.82 17.94
N LEU A 41 0.41 5.97 17.60
CA LEU A 41 1.78 6.15 18.03
C LEU A 41 2.44 7.32 17.28
N THR A 42 3.24 8.10 18.00
CA THR A 42 4.11 9.13 17.45
C THR A 42 5.31 8.49 16.72
N ALA A 43 5.97 9.23 15.83
CA ALA A 43 7.13 8.69 15.10
C ALA A 43 8.26 8.14 16.02
N PRO A 44 8.60 8.76 17.16
CA PRO A 44 9.54 8.16 18.11
C PRO A 44 9.04 6.86 18.77
N GLU A 45 7.75 6.76 19.07
CA GLU A 45 7.16 5.53 19.63
C GLU A 45 7.13 4.41 18.59
N VAL A 46 6.80 4.72 17.33
CA VAL A 46 6.92 3.78 16.21
C VAL A 46 8.37 3.31 16.06
N ALA A 47 9.35 4.21 16.18
CA ALA A 47 10.77 3.86 16.14
C ALA A 47 11.14 2.86 17.24
N ALA A 48 10.66 3.09 18.47
CA ALA A 48 10.89 2.20 19.59
C ALA A 48 10.27 0.81 19.39
N VAL A 49 9.06 0.73 18.82
CA VAL A 49 8.40 -0.56 18.51
C VAL A 49 9.11 -1.32 17.41
N LEU A 50 9.55 -0.64 16.35
CA LEU A 50 10.19 -1.26 15.19
C LEU A 50 11.71 -1.48 15.37
N GLY A 51 12.30 -1.05 16.49
CA GLY A 51 13.75 -1.14 16.72
C GLY A 51 14.56 -0.27 15.76
N LEU A 52 14.02 0.87 15.34
CA LEU A 52 14.63 1.82 14.40
C LEU A 52 15.13 3.07 15.12
N GLU A 53 16.07 3.77 14.48
CA GLU A 53 16.42 5.13 14.86
C GLU A 53 15.24 6.10 14.58
N PRO A 54 15.02 7.13 15.42
CA PRO A 54 13.90 8.06 15.23
C PRO A 54 13.88 8.77 13.87
N ALA A 55 15.05 9.00 13.26
CA ALA A 55 15.14 9.58 11.91
C ALA A 55 14.63 8.59 10.85
N ALA A 56 15.08 7.33 10.92
CA ALA A 56 14.65 6.27 10.00
C ALA A 56 13.15 6.00 10.09
N ALA A 57 12.56 6.03 11.30
CA ALA A 57 11.12 5.88 11.46
C ALA A 57 10.31 7.04 10.84
N ARG A 58 10.82 8.28 10.93
CA ARG A 58 10.18 9.43 10.27
C ARG A 58 10.23 9.30 8.75
N GLU A 59 11.37 8.90 8.20
CA GLU A 59 11.52 8.67 6.76
C GLU A 59 10.61 7.54 6.27
N LEU A 60 10.54 6.44 7.02
CA LEU A 60 9.66 5.32 6.72
C LEU A 60 8.18 5.74 6.69
N LEU A 61 7.74 6.49 7.70
CA LEU A 61 6.37 7.00 7.78
C LEU A 61 6.06 8.01 6.65
N ALA A 62 7.00 8.90 6.34
CA ALA A 62 6.84 9.87 5.24
C ALA A 62 6.75 9.15 3.88
N SER A 63 7.63 8.19 3.62
CA SER A 63 7.61 7.37 2.41
C SER A 63 6.31 6.57 2.31
N ALA A 64 5.87 5.94 3.39
CA ALA A 64 4.61 5.20 3.43
C ALA A 64 3.38 6.09 3.15
N ALA A 65 3.35 7.31 3.71
CA ALA A 65 2.29 8.27 3.44
C ALA A 65 2.27 8.73 1.97
N CYS A 66 3.46 8.96 1.36
CA CYS A 66 3.56 9.28 -0.06
C CYS A 66 3.05 8.15 -0.96
N GLU A 67 3.38 6.89 -0.66
CA GLU A 67 2.86 5.73 -1.40
C GLU A 67 1.33 5.66 -1.35
N VAL A 68 0.76 5.95 -0.18
CA VAL A 68 -0.68 6.01 -0.01
C VAL A 68 -1.30 7.12 -0.85
N GLU A 69 -0.75 8.32 -0.78
CA GLU A 69 -1.28 9.47 -1.52
C GLU A 69 -1.20 9.26 -3.05
N ARG A 70 -0.10 8.70 -3.56
CA ARG A 70 0.02 8.35 -4.99
C ARG A 70 -1.08 7.41 -5.43
N THR A 71 -1.37 6.40 -4.61
CA THR A 71 -2.42 5.42 -4.92
C THR A 71 -3.81 6.06 -4.88
N ARG A 72 -4.08 6.94 -3.90
CA ARG A 72 -5.33 7.71 -3.82
C ARG A 72 -5.52 8.58 -5.06
N ALA A 73 -4.47 9.28 -5.49
CA ALA A 73 -4.50 10.12 -6.68
C ALA A 73 -4.79 9.29 -7.94
N ALA A 74 -4.14 8.14 -8.10
CA ALA A 74 -4.39 7.23 -9.22
C ALA A 74 -5.85 6.75 -9.25
N LEU A 75 -6.40 6.33 -8.11
CA LEU A 75 -7.81 5.91 -8.00
C LEU A 75 -8.78 7.05 -8.32
N ALA A 76 -8.52 8.26 -7.87
CA ALA A 76 -9.35 9.43 -8.17
C ALA A 76 -9.39 9.75 -9.68
N VAL A 77 -8.26 9.57 -10.40
CA VAL A 77 -8.22 9.73 -11.87
C VAL A 77 -9.09 8.67 -12.57
N VAL A 78 -9.08 7.43 -12.07
CA VAL A 78 -9.92 6.35 -12.59
C VAL A 78 -11.41 6.68 -12.39
N GLU A 79 -11.80 7.09 -11.19
CA GLU A 79 -13.19 7.40 -10.83
C GLU A 79 -13.73 8.61 -11.59
N THR A 80 -12.88 9.60 -11.91
CA THR A 80 -13.27 10.79 -12.67
C THR A 80 -13.27 10.59 -14.19
N GLY A 81 -12.87 9.40 -14.68
CA GLY A 81 -12.93 9.04 -16.09
C GLY A 81 -11.91 9.78 -16.98
N GLY A 82 -10.86 10.36 -16.40
CA GLY A 82 -9.94 11.26 -17.09
C GLY A 82 -8.97 10.60 -18.09
N CYS A 83 -8.89 9.26 -18.13
CA CYS A 83 -7.97 8.55 -19.01
C CYS A 83 -8.68 7.44 -19.82
N PRO A 84 -8.77 7.57 -21.17
CA PRO A 84 -9.39 6.56 -22.04
C PRO A 84 -8.76 5.16 -21.92
N SER A 85 -7.45 5.09 -21.65
CA SER A 85 -6.72 3.83 -21.45
C SER A 85 -7.22 3.06 -20.22
N VAL A 86 -7.60 3.78 -19.15
CA VAL A 86 -8.09 3.19 -17.90
C VAL A 86 -9.60 2.92 -17.94
N ALA A 87 -10.36 3.73 -18.68
CA ALA A 87 -11.78 3.51 -18.91
C ALA A 87 -12.07 2.14 -19.57
N HIS A 88 -11.14 1.62 -20.37
CA HIS A 88 -11.25 0.29 -20.96
C HIS A 88 -11.01 -0.85 -19.94
N LEU A 89 -10.19 -0.59 -18.91
CA LEU A 89 -9.88 -1.54 -17.84
C LEU A 89 -10.99 -1.60 -16.78
N THR A 90 -11.79 -0.53 -16.66
CA THR A 90 -12.93 -0.48 -15.72
C THR A 90 -14.24 -1.03 -16.31
N GLY A 91 -14.31 -1.31 -17.61
CA GLY A 91 -15.51 -1.87 -18.27
C GLY A 91 -15.96 -3.25 -17.75
N ASP A 92 -15.04 -4.03 -17.18
CA ASP A 92 -15.30 -5.37 -16.60
C ASP A 92 -15.41 -5.36 -15.05
N SER A 93 -15.64 -4.19 -14.45
CA SER A 93 -15.54 -3.96 -12.99
C SER A 93 -16.72 -4.48 -12.19
N GLN A 94 -16.79 -5.79 -11.96
CA GLN A 94 -17.34 -6.30 -10.70
C GLN A 94 -16.49 -7.35 -10.01
N LEU A 95 -15.47 -7.91 -10.67
CA LEU A 95 -14.63 -8.94 -10.07
C LEU A 95 -13.23 -8.43 -9.80
N MET A 96 -13.12 -7.73 -8.66
CA MET A 96 -11.90 -7.51 -7.88
C MET A 96 -10.68 -7.03 -8.68
N LEU A 97 -10.41 -5.72 -8.59
CA LEU A 97 -9.12 -5.07 -8.90
C LEU A 97 -7.94 -5.92 -8.39
N SER A 98 -7.50 -6.84 -9.24
CA SER A 98 -6.48 -7.82 -8.91
C SER A 98 -5.16 -7.09 -8.72
N ALA A 99 -4.30 -7.61 -7.85
CA ALA A 99 -2.99 -7.02 -7.57
C ALA A 99 -2.13 -6.85 -8.84
N ALA A 100 -2.43 -7.60 -9.91
CA ALA A 100 -1.79 -7.44 -11.22
C ALA A 100 -2.20 -6.13 -11.91
N LEU A 101 -3.51 -5.85 -11.99
CA LEU A 101 -4.03 -4.61 -12.59
C LEU A 101 -3.52 -3.37 -11.83
N ARG A 102 -3.39 -3.49 -10.51
CA ARG A 102 -2.84 -2.44 -9.65
C ARG A 102 -1.36 -2.15 -9.95
N ARG A 103 -0.54 -3.19 -10.17
CA ARG A 103 0.87 -3.02 -10.55
C ARG A 103 1.03 -2.43 -11.95
N GLU A 104 0.14 -2.76 -12.88
CA GLU A 104 0.15 -2.18 -14.23
C GLU A 104 -0.17 -0.67 -14.20
N LEU A 105 -1.16 -0.28 -13.38
CA LEU A 105 -1.53 1.13 -13.19
C LEU A 105 -0.42 1.95 -12.55
N VAL A 106 0.27 1.41 -11.54
CA VAL A 106 1.41 2.10 -10.90
C VAL A 106 2.54 2.33 -11.90
N ARG A 107 2.90 1.33 -12.72
CA ARG A 107 3.94 1.50 -13.76
C ARG A 107 3.58 2.54 -14.81
N HIS A 108 2.32 2.60 -15.23
CA HIS A 108 1.88 3.56 -16.25
C HIS A 108 1.90 5.03 -15.75
N VAL A 109 1.89 5.26 -14.44
CA VAL A 109 1.98 6.60 -13.84
C VAL A 109 3.45 7.01 -13.61
N ASP A 110 4.35 6.03 -13.46
CA ASP A 110 5.78 6.27 -13.27
C ASP A 110 6.57 6.44 -14.60
N ASP A 111 6.05 5.91 -15.73
CA ASP A 111 6.55 6.14 -17.10
C ASP A 111 6.00 7.43 -17.74
#